data_AF-A0A1I7Y2C9-F1
#
_entry.id   AF-A0A1I7Y2C9-F1
#
_cell.length_a   1.000
_cell.length_b   1.000
_cell.length_c   1.000
_cell.angle_alpha   90.00
_cell.angle_beta   90.00
_cell.angle_gamma   90.00
#
_symmetry.space_group_name_H-M   'P 1'
#
loop_
_entity.id
_entity.type
_entity.pdbx_description
1 polymer ?
#
loop_
_entity_poly.entity_id
_entity_poly.type
_entity_poly.pdbx_seq_one_letter_code
_entity_poly.pdbx_strand_id
1 'polypeptide(L)'
;MNHWNAENTSWSRLIIGMRLTSLGNHNRTSCWQWADGTAMDFTDWNPDPSRRYPTTPSKCGVVAMWKDDDRWTVTTCSMDVPLLCKYTPLNPEDSR
;
A
#
# COMPACT_ATOMS: atom_id res chain seq x y z
N MET A 1 36.51 10.56 13.76
CA MET A 1 35.77 9.56 12.97
C MET A 1 34.55 9.20 13.78
N ASN A 2 33.39 9.74 13.40
CA ASN A 2 32.18 9.62 14.20
C ASN A 2 31.62 8.22 14.02
N HIS A 3 31.64 7.43 15.09
CA HIS A 3 30.93 6.16 15.16
C HIS A 3 29.44 6.48 15.14
N TRP A 4 28.83 6.38 13.97
CA TRP A 4 27.38 6.30 13.84
C TRP A 4 26.97 4.93 14.36
N ASN A 5 26.44 4.91 15.59
CA ASN A 5 25.67 3.76 16.07
C ASN A 5 24.40 3.72 15.20
N ALA A 6 24.41 2.85 14.19
CA ALA A 6 23.19 2.47 13.50
C ALA A 6 22.31 1.76 14.53
N GLU A 7 21.42 2.52 15.17
CA GLU A 7 20.32 1.91 15.89
C GLU A 7 19.55 1.03 14.90
N ASN A 8 19.52 -0.25 15.22
CA ASN A 8 19.05 -1.33 14.37
C ASN A 8 17.50 -1.36 14.37
N THR A 9 16.86 -0.28 13.89
CA THR A 9 15.39 -0.10 13.87
C THR A 9 14.88 0.34 12.50
N SER A 10 15.40 -0.28 11.43
CA SER A 10 14.93 -0.01 10.07
C SER A 10 13.57 -0.68 9.85
N TRP A 11 12.50 0.11 9.94
CA TRP A 11 11.17 -0.27 9.47
C TRP A 11 11.27 -0.60 7.97
N SER A 12 11.17 -1.88 7.62
CA SER A 12 11.15 -2.26 6.21
C SER A 12 9.74 -1.98 5.67
N ARG A 13 9.62 -1.21 4.59
CA ARG A 13 8.32 -0.86 3.98
C ARG A 13 8.30 -1.26 2.52
N LEU A 14 7.14 -1.76 2.09
CA LEU A 14 6.87 -2.11 0.69
C LEU A 14 5.56 -1.46 0.28
N ILE A 15 5.55 -0.77 -0.87
CA ILE A 15 4.29 -0.33 -1.48
C ILE A 15 3.59 -1.56 -2.05
N ILE A 16 2.30 -1.67 -1.77
CA ILE A 16 1.37 -2.56 -2.47
C ILE A 16 0.52 -1.70 -3.40
N GLY A 17 0.10 -2.26 -4.53
CA GLY A 17 -0.63 -1.53 -5.59
C GLY A 17 -2.04 -1.10 -5.20
N MET A 18 -2.21 -0.40 -4.08
CA MET A 18 -3.47 0.08 -3.53
C MET A 18 -3.48 1.62 -3.54
N ARG A 19 -4.59 2.19 -4.01
CA ARG A 19 -4.80 3.64 -4.11
C ARG A 19 -6.14 4.04 -3.51
N LEU A 20 -6.20 5.27 -2.99
CA LEU A 20 -7.45 5.88 -2.55
C LEU A 20 -8.10 6.62 -3.73
N THR A 21 -9.32 6.23 -4.11
CA THR A 21 -10.07 6.85 -5.20
C THR A 21 -11.26 7.63 -4.63
N SER A 22 -11.47 8.86 -5.09
CA SER A 22 -12.68 9.64 -4.82
C SER A 22 -13.77 9.23 -5.81
N LEU A 23 -14.90 8.71 -5.32
CA LEU A 23 -16.03 8.34 -6.18
C LEU A 23 -16.86 9.58 -6.54
N GLY A 24 -16.91 9.93 -7.82
CA GLY A 24 -17.40 11.21 -8.33
C GLY A 24 -18.92 11.36 -8.49
N ASN A 25 -19.77 10.62 -7.78
CA ASN A 25 -21.23 10.74 -7.91
C ASN A 25 -21.88 11.11 -6.57
N HIS A 26 -22.00 12.42 -6.33
CA HIS A 26 -22.85 13.07 -5.33
C HIS A 26 -22.71 12.70 -3.84
N ASN A 27 -21.83 11.76 -3.49
CA ASN A 27 -21.43 11.50 -2.11
C ASN A 27 -19.90 11.51 -2.06
N ARG A 28 -19.29 12.40 -1.28
CA ARG A 28 -17.83 12.58 -1.18
C ARG A 28 -17.18 11.41 -0.42
N THR A 29 -17.40 10.19 -0.86
CA THR A 29 -16.89 8.97 -0.26
C THR A 29 -15.65 8.52 -1.02
N SER A 30 -14.50 8.53 -0.33
CA SER A 30 -13.27 7.93 -0.84
C SER A 30 -13.24 6.43 -0.49
N CYS A 31 -12.80 5.60 -1.43
CA CYS A 31 -12.67 4.15 -1.23
C CYS A 31 -11.31 3.65 -1.70
N TRP A 32 -10.83 2.58 -1.05
CA TRP A 32 -9.60 1.90 -1.44
C TRP A 32 -9.85 0.95 -2.61
N GLN A 33 -8.94 0.94 -3.59
CA GLN A 33 -9.00 0.09 -4.78
C GLN A 33 -7.61 -0.43 -5.16
N TRP A 34 -7.56 -1.62 -5.74
CA TRP A 34 -6.35 -2.12 -6.38
C TRP A 34 -6.04 -1.35 -7.67
N ALA A 35 -4.75 -1.21 -7.97
CA ALA A 35 -4.24 -0.50 -9.14
C ALA A 35 -4.52 -1.26 -10.44
N ASP A 36 -4.67 -2.59 -10.38
CA ASP A 36 -5.04 -3.45 -11.51
C ASP A 36 -6.55 -3.49 -11.80
N GLY A 37 -7.37 -2.81 -10.98
CA GLY A 37 -8.82 -2.76 -11.13
C GLY A 37 -9.56 -4.01 -10.65
N THR A 38 -8.87 -5.01 -10.10
CA THR A 38 -9.52 -6.17 -9.48
C THR A 38 -10.34 -5.75 -8.25
N ALA A 39 -11.35 -6.55 -7.91
CA ALA A 39 -12.17 -6.30 -6.73
C ALA A 39 -11.33 -6.38 -5.45
N MET A 40 -11.56 -5.46 -4.50
CA MET A 40 -10.98 -5.53 -3.16
C MET A 40 -11.89 -6.36 -2.25
N ASP A 41 -11.80 -7.68 -2.37
CA ASP A 41 -12.57 -8.68 -1.61
C ASP A 41 -11.85 -9.17 -0.34
N PHE A 42 -10.55 -8.87 -0.22
CA PHE A 42 -9.73 -9.13 0.96
C PHE A 42 -9.08 -7.83 1.47
N THR A 43 -9.05 -7.67 2.80
CA THR A 43 -8.26 -6.61 3.43
C THR A 43 -7.60 -7.07 4.72
N ASP A 44 -6.34 -6.70 4.91
CA ASP A 44 -5.60 -6.96 6.15
C ASP A 44 -4.99 -5.68 6.72
N TRP A 45 -5.85 -4.75 7.12
CA TRP A 45 -5.42 -3.48 7.67
C TRP A 45 -4.91 -3.60 9.10
N ASN A 46 -3.99 -2.70 9.45
CA ASN A 46 -3.65 -2.45 10.83
C ASN A 46 -4.92 -2.12 11.66
N PRO A 47 -5.04 -2.64 12.90
CA PRO A 47 -6.21 -2.39 13.74
C PRO A 47 -6.40 -0.92 14.12
N ASP A 48 -5.36 -0.09 14.08
CA ASP A 48 -5.45 1.35 14.31
C ASP A 48 -6.15 2.05 13.11
N PRO A 49 -7.36 2.61 13.29
CA PRO A 49 -8.11 3.27 12.21
C PRO A 49 -7.38 4.47 11.60
N SER A 50 -6.52 5.13 12.37
CA SER A 50 -5.73 6.28 11.90
C SER A 50 -4.74 5.89 10.80
N ARG A 51 -4.34 4.61 10.75
CA ARG A 51 -3.46 4.05 9.72
C ARG A 51 -4.20 3.62 8.45
N ARG A 52 -5.54 3.69 8.43
CA ARG A 52 -6.40 3.36 7.27
C ARG A 52 -7.07 4.58 6.64
N TYR A 53 -7.49 5.56 7.44
CA TYR A 53 -8.28 6.72 6.98
C TYR A 53 -7.52 8.03 7.15
N PRO A 54 -6.76 8.45 6.13
CA PRO A 54 -5.97 9.67 6.17
C PRO A 54 -6.85 10.91 5.94
N THR A 55 -6.43 12.03 6.51
CA THR A 55 -7.07 13.34 6.32
C THR A 55 -6.76 13.99 4.96
N THR A 56 -5.77 13.45 4.23
CA THR A 56 -5.31 13.99 2.94
C THR A 56 -5.70 13.08 1.78
N PRO A 57 -6.04 13.63 0.59
CA PRO A 57 -6.61 12.86 -0.52
C PRO A 57 -5.62 11.90 -1.23
N SER A 58 -4.32 12.21 -1.28
CA SER A 58 -3.35 11.42 -2.06
C SER A 58 -2.53 10.48 -1.17
N LYS A 59 -2.96 9.22 -1.06
CA LYS A 59 -2.28 8.18 -0.27
C LYS A 59 -2.23 6.84 -1.00
N CYS A 60 -1.14 6.12 -0.76
CA CYS A 60 -0.85 4.80 -1.32
C CYS A 60 -0.76 3.77 -0.19
N GLY A 61 -1.13 2.54 -0.48
CA GLY A 61 -1.02 1.43 0.45
C GLY A 61 0.41 0.95 0.65
N VAL A 62 0.78 0.68 1.90
CA VAL A 62 2.07 0.08 2.25
C VAL A 62 1.89 -1.04 3.26
N VAL A 63 2.74 -2.06 3.14
CA VAL A 63 2.95 -3.04 4.20
C VAL A 63 4.18 -2.60 4.99
N ALA A 64 4.02 -2.46 6.30
CA ALA A 64 5.13 -2.20 7.22
C ALA A 64 5.61 -3.54 7.76
N MET A 65 6.76 -3.99 7.28
CA MET A 65 7.39 -5.25 7.68
C MET A 65 8.22 -5.00 8.95
N TRP A 66 7.60 -5.11 10.13
CA TRP A 66 8.30 -5.10 11.44
C TRP A 66 7.39 -5.50 12.61
N LYS A 67 7.72 -6.61 13.30
CA LYS A 67 6.95 -7.21 14.42
C LYS A 67 5.47 -7.41 14.06
N ASP A 68 4.58 -7.61 15.04
CA ASP A 68 3.13 -7.92 14.89
C ASP A 68 2.29 -6.88 14.09
N ASP A 69 2.96 -5.96 13.37
CA ASP A 69 2.46 -4.85 12.58
C ASP A 69 2.54 -5.09 11.06
N ASP A 70 2.76 -6.33 10.60
CA ASP A 70 2.83 -6.82 9.20
C ASP A 70 1.53 -6.61 8.36
N ARG A 71 0.66 -5.72 8.83
CA ARG A 71 -0.61 -5.36 8.23
C ARG A 71 -0.52 -4.06 7.45
N TRP A 72 -1.54 -3.82 6.63
CA TRP A 72 -1.55 -2.70 5.71
C TRP A 72 -1.75 -1.38 6.46
N THR A 73 -0.96 -0.40 6.07
CA THR A 73 -1.04 0.99 6.49
C THR A 73 -1.01 1.90 5.25
N VAL A 74 -1.11 3.21 5.45
CA VAL A 74 -1.14 4.18 4.35
C VAL A 74 0.00 5.17 4.46
N THR A 75 0.57 5.57 3.31
CA THR A 75 1.64 6.56 3.23
C THR A 75 1.41 7.55 2.09
N THR A 76 2.20 8.62 2.02
CA THR A 76 2.26 9.48 0.85
C THR A 76 2.84 8.73 -0.35
N CYS A 77 2.19 8.82 -1.51
CA CYS A 77 2.67 8.15 -2.73
C CYS A 77 4.04 8.63 -3.24
N SER A 78 4.54 9.76 -2.73
CA SER A 78 5.85 10.31 -3.05
C SER A 78 7.00 9.75 -2.19
N MET A 79 6.77 8.62 -1.50
CA MET A 79 7.79 7.98 -0.66
C MET A 79 8.67 7.05 -1.51
N ASP A 80 10.00 7.18 -1.37
CA ASP A 80 10.97 6.31 -2.04
C ASP A 80 11.14 4.99 -1.28
N VAL A 81 10.40 3.97 -1.71
CA VAL A 81 10.47 2.59 -1.17
C VAL A 81 10.22 1.56 -2.29
N PRO A 82 10.63 0.30 -2.12
CA PRO A 82 10.35 -0.73 -3.12
C PRO A 82 8.85 -0.99 -3.31
N LEU A 83 8.47 -1.40 -4.52
CA LEU A 83 7.11 -1.77 -4.91
C LEU A 83 7.03 -3.29 -5.10
N LEU A 84 6.00 -3.92 -4.53
CA LEU A 84 5.67 -5.30 -4.81
C LEU A 84 4.71 -5.38 -6.00
N CYS A 85 5.17 -5.95 -7.11
CA CYS A 85 4.37 -6.16 -8.32
C CYS A 85 3.80 -7.58 -8.37
N LYS A 86 2.58 -7.71 -8.88
CA LYS A 86 1.97 -8.98 -9.31
C LYS A 86 1.80 -8.94 -10.82
N TYR A 87 2.12 -10.05 -11.48
CA TYR A 87 1.87 -10.22 -12.92
C TYR A 87 1.27 -11.59 -13.17
N THR A 88 0.45 -11.69 -14.21
CA THR A 88 -0.05 -12.97 -14.73
C THR A 88 0.90 -13.40 -15.85
N PRO A 89 1.55 -14.56 -15.75
CA PRO A 89 2.32 -15.11 -16.86
C PRO A 89 1.41 -15.29 -18.08
N LEU A 90 1.86 -14.88 -19.26
CA LEU A 90 1.15 -15.21 -20.48
C LEU A 90 1.27 -16.72 -20.72
N ASN A 91 0.16 -17.41 -20.90
CA ASN A 91 0.18 -18.74 -21.47
C ASN A 91 0.58 -18.59 -22.95
N PRO A 92 1.62 -19.30 -23.44
CA PRO A 92 1.99 -19.24 -24.84
C PRO A 92 0.82 -19.51 -25.81
N GLU A 93 -0.15 -20.33 -25.40
CA GLU A 93 -1.34 -20.65 -26.20
C GLU A 93 -2.36 -19.51 -26.27
N ASP A 94 -2.42 -18.59 -25.29
CA ASP A 94 -3.35 -17.45 -25.31
C ASP A 94 -2.85 -16.30 -26.20
N SER A 95 -1.64 -16.43 -26.76
CA SER A 95 -1.00 -15.45 -27.65
C SER A 95 -1.11 -15.79 -29.14
N ARG A 96 -1.82 -16.88 -29.49
CA ARG A 96 -2.00 -17.38 -30.86
C ARG A 96 -3.40 -17.09 -31.40
#